data_AF-A0AAD1HUP8-F1
#
_entry.id   AF-A0AAD1HUP8-F1
#
_cell.length_a   1.000
_cell.length_b   1.000
_cell.length_c   1.000
_cell.angle_alpha   90.00
_cell.angle_beta   90.00
_cell.angle_gamma   90.00
#
_symmetry.space_group_name_H-M   'P 1'
#
loop_
_entity.id
_entity.type
_entity.pdbx_description
1 polymer ?
#
loop_
_entity_poly.entity_id
_entity_poly.type
_entity_poly.pdbx_seq_one_letter_code
_entity_poly.pdbx_strand_id
1 'polypeptide(L)'
;MTEAPLQANPAGLVAVAARCQALAAGFALAPPAGVASNWQASARAVNTSTGRASRAAAASAERMRATGTKLTAAADRYEANEADAAQRFSQLSPRGPVLT
;
A
#
# COMPACT_ATOMS: atom_id res chain seq x y z
N MET A 1 -12.84 -4.77 15.79
CA MET A 1 -11.56 -4.04 15.81
C MET A 1 -11.79 -2.72 15.12
N THR A 2 -11.81 -1.63 15.88
CA THR A 2 -11.91 -0.26 15.35
C THR A 2 -10.50 0.18 15.00
N GLU A 3 -10.15 0.23 13.71
CA GLU A 3 -8.92 0.90 13.27
C GLU A 3 -9.03 2.37 13.62
N ALA A 4 -8.00 2.90 14.28
CA ALA A 4 -7.89 4.34 14.51
C ALA A 4 -7.92 5.05 13.16
N PRO A 5 -8.63 6.19 13.03
CA PRO A 5 -8.66 6.94 11.78
C PRO A 5 -7.23 7.27 11.37
N LEU A 6 -6.90 6.96 10.11
CA LEU A 6 -5.58 7.22 9.56
C LEU A 6 -5.31 8.72 9.69
N GLN A 7 -4.41 9.12 10.59
CA GLN A 7 -3.92 10.49 10.57
C GLN A 7 -3.14 10.64 9.27
N ALA A 8 -3.63 11.47 8.37
CA ALA A 8 -3.00 11.79 7.10
C ALA A 8 -1.76 12.65 7.34
N ASN A 9 -0.72 12.05 7.92
CA ASN A 9 0.62 12.60 7.98
C ASN A 9 1.55 11.75 7.09
N PRO A 10 2.63 12.33 6.55
CA PRO A 10 3.53 11.63 5.62
C PRO A 10 4.07 10.32 6.19
N ALA A 11 4.50 10.32 7.45
CA ALA A 11 5.06 9.15 8.13
C ALA A 11 4.05 7.99 8.23
N GLY A 12 2.78 8.30 8.51
CA GLY A 12 1.69 7.33 8.58
C GLY A 12 1.37 6.72 7.22
N LEU A 13 1.37 7.53 6.16
CA LEU A 13 1.18 7.05 4.78
C LEU A 13 2.33 6.12 4.35
N VAL A 14 3.58 6.48 4.66
CA VAL A 14 4.76 5.64 4.38
C VAL A 14 4.72 4.34 5.18
N ALA A 15 4.32 4.37 6.45
CA ALA A 15 4.20 3.16 7.27
C ALA A 15 3.15 2.19 6.71
N VAL A 16 1.99 2.70 6.26
CA VAL A 16 0.96 1.88 5.61
C VAL A 16 1.45 1.36 4.27
N ALA A 17 2.18 2.17 3.49
CA ALA A 17 2.79 1.73 2.24
C ALA A 17 3.76 0.55 2.46
N ALA A 18 4.63 0.65 3.46
CA ALA A 18 5.55 -0.42 3.85
C ALA A 18 4.80 -1.70 4.26
N ARG A 19 3.70 -1.55 5.02
CA ARG A 19 2.82 -2.68 5.38
C ARG A 19 2.18 -3.33 4.15
N CYS A 20 1.71 -2.54 3.18
CA CYS A 20 1.20 -3.06 1.92
C CYS A 20 2.26 -3.86 1.15
N GLN A 21 3.50 -3.37 1.10
CA GLN A 21 4.60 -4.07 0.44
C GLN A 21 4.96 -5.39 1.15
N ALA A 22 5.03 -5.39 2.49
CA ALA A 22 5.29 -6.59 3.27
C ALA A 22 4.19 -7.65 3.09
N LEU A 23 2.91 -7.23 3.08
CA LEU A 23 1.80 -8.14 2.81
C LEU A 23 1.86 -8.69 1.38
N ALA A 24 2.17 -7.85 0.38
CA ALA A 24 2.34 -8.30 -1.00
C ALA A 24 3.48 -9.33 -1.15
N ALA A 25 4.58 -9.16 -0.41
CA ALA A 25 5.67 -10.14 -0.36
C ALA A 25 5.23 -11.46 0.29
N GLY A 26 4.35 -11.42 1.30
CA GLY A 26 3.75 -12.62 1.90
C GLY A 26 2.95 -13.47 0.90
N PHE A 27 2.26 -12.84 -0.05
CA PHE A 27 1.54 -13.55 -1.13
C PHE A 27 2.47 -14.13 -2.22
N ALA A 28 3.76 -13.77 -2.24
CA ALA A 28 4.73 -14.31 -3.19
C ALA A 28 5.25 -15.70 -2.79
N LEU A 29 4.95 -16.18 -1.58
CA LEU A 29 5.15 -17.58 -1.20
C LEU A 29 4.21 -18.45 -2.04
N ALA A 30 4.76 -18.98 -3.13
CA ALA A 30 4.04 -19.82 -4.07
C ALA A 30 3.41 -21.02 -3.33
N PRO A 31 2.18 -21.43 -3.70
CA PRO A 31 1.64 -22.69 -3.20
C PRO A 31 2.59 -23.84 -3.53
N PRO A 32 2.58 -24.92 -2.73
CA PRO A 32 3.50 -26.03 -2.89
C PRO A 32 3.54 -26.48 -4.36
N ALA A 33 4.75 -26.44 -4.93
CA ALA A 33 5.01 -26.77 -6.31
C ALA A 33 4.79 -28.26 -6.54
N GLY A 34 3.55 -28.65 -6.73
CA GLY A 34 3.16 -30.03 -6.99
C GLY A 34 1.89 -30.05 -7.81
N VAL A 35 2.04 -30.12 -9.13
CA VAL A 35 0.92 -30.50 -9.99
C VAL A 35 0.68 -31.98 -9.74
N ALA A 36 -0.41 -32.33 -9.06
CA ALA A 36 -0.78 -33.73 -8.87
C ALA A 36 -1.08 -34.38 -10.23
N SER A 37 -0.92 -35.70 -10.36
CA SER A 37 -1.15 -36.36 -11.63
C SER A 37 -2.60 -36.21 -12.11
N ASN A 38 -2.80 -35.67 -13.32
CA ASN A 38 -4.12 -35.31 -13.85
C ASN A 38 -4.96 -36.50 -14.34
N TRP A 39 -4.57 -37.75 -14.08
CA TRP A 39 -5.38 -38.91 -14.50
C TRP A 39 -6.62 -39.10 -13.63
N GLN A 40 -6.56 -38.71 -12.35
CA GLN A 40 -7.73 -38.68 -11.47
C GLN A 40 -8.50 -37.37 -11.65
N ALA A 41 -9.82 -37.44 -11.76
CA ALA A 41 -10.68 -36.26 -11.81
C ALA A 41 -10.50 -35.36 -10.58
N SER A 42 -10.35 -35.95 -9.39
CA SER A 42 -10.08 -35.20 -8.15
C SER A 42 -8.74 -34.46 -8.20
N ALA A 43 -7.69 -35.06 -8.74
CA ALA A 43 -6.39 -34.40 -8.89
C ALA A 43 -6.44 -33.23 -9.89
N ARG A 44 -7.17 -33.37 -11.01
CA ARG A 44 -7.44 -32.24 -11.93
C ARG A 44 -8.18 -31.10 -11.26
N ALA A 45 -9.19 -31.41 -10.44
CA ALA A 45 -9.96 -30.41 -9.69
C ALA A 45 -9.06 -29.66 -8.70
N VAL A 46 -8.21 -30.37 -7.96
CA VAL A 46 -7.21 -29.78 -7.05
C VAL A 46 -6.25 -28.86 -7.80
N ASN A 47 -5.65 -29.33 -8.90
CA ASN A 47 -4.73 -28.51 -9.70
C ASN A 47 -5.39 -27.24 -10.24
N THR A 48 -6.65 -27.33 -10.67
CA THR A 48 -7.42 -26.18 -11.15
C THR A 48 -7.69 -25.19 -10.01
N SER A 49 -8.08 -25.69 -8.83
CA SER A 49 -8.30 -24.87 -7.65
C SER A 49 -7.02 -24.15 -7.21
N THR A 50 -5.90 -24.87 -7.12
CA THR A 50 -4.58 -24.31 -6.82
C THR A 50 -4.19 -23.24 -7.83
N GLY A 51 -4.39 -23.48 -9.13
CA GLY A 51 -4.12 -22.49 -10.17
C GLY A 51 -4.95 -21.22 -10.04
N ARG A 52 -6.23 -21.33 -9.65
CA ARG A 52 -7.09 -20.17 -9.36
C ARG A 52 -6.62 -19.42 -8.12
N ALA A 53 -6.29 -20.14 -7.05
CA ALA A 53 -5.76 -19.57 -5.82
C ALA A 53 -4.46 -18.78 -6.07
N SER A 54 -3.52 -19.33 -6.84
CA SER A 54 -2.28 -18.64 -7.22
C SER A 54 -2.55 -17.33 -7.97
N ARG A 55 -3.48 -17.34 -8.94
CA ARG A 55 -3.84 -16.14 -9.70
C ARG A 55 -4.48 -15.08 -8.80
N ALA A 56 -5.36 -15.50 -7.89
CA ALA A 56 -5.99 -14.60 -6.93
C ALA A 56 -4.97 -13.99 -5.95
N ALA A 57 -4.01 -14.79 -5.47
CA ALA A 57 -2.91 -14.32 -4.63
C ALA A 57 -2.04 -13.29 -5.37
N ALA A 58 -1.66 -13.56 -6.61
CA ALA A 58 -0.89 -12.64 -7.44
C ALA A 58 -1.64 -11.31 -7.66
N ALA A 59 -2.93 -11.37 -8.00
CA ALA A 59 -3.75 -10.16 -8.17
C ALA A 59 -3.88 -9.35 -6.87
N SER A 60 -4.00 -10.01 -5.72
CA SER A 60 -4.02 -9.34 -4.42
C SER A 60 -2.67 -8.70 -4.08
N ALA A 61 -1.56 -9.39 -4.32
CA ALA A 61 -0.22 -8.83 -4.16
C ALA A 61 -0.04 -7.57 -5.01
N GLU A 62 -0.45 -7.62 -6.28
CA GLU A 62 -0.35 -6.48 -7.19
C GLU A 62 -1.16 -5.27 -6.70
N ARG A 63 -2.41 -5.50 -6.27
CA ARG A 63 -3.23 -4.43 -5.68
C ARG A 63 -2.57 -3.82 -4.45
N MET A 64 -1.95 -4.62 -3.59
CA MET A 64 -1.25 -4.12 -2.41
C MET A 64 -0.03 -3.29 -2.78
N ARG A 65 0.78 -3.73 -3.76
CA ARG A 65 1.91 -2.93 -4.26
C ARG A 65 1.43 -1.60 -4.84
N ALA A 66 0.40 -1.62 -5.68
CA ALA A 66 -0.17 -0.43 -6.28
C ALA A 66 -0.71 0.56 -5.23
N THR A 67 -1.38 0.05 -4.18
CA THR A 67 -1.82 0.88 -3.04
C THR A 67 -0.62 1.46 -2.30
N GLY A 68 0.42 0.67 -2.04
CA GLY A 68 1.65 1.16 -1.41
C GLY A 68 2.28 2.30 -2.19
N THR A 69 2.44 2.16 -3.51
CA THR A 69 2.96 3.22 -4.39
C THR A 69 2.12 4.49 -4.32
N LYS A 70 0.78 4.38 -4.32
CA LYS A 70 -0.12 5.53 -4.20
C LYS A 70 0.03 6.25 -2.86
N LEU A 71 0.21 5.50 -1.78
CA LEU A 71 0.38 6.06 -0.43
C LEU A 71 1.71 6.79 -0.30
N THR A 72 2.80 6.22 -0.82
CA THR A 72 4.10 6.91 -0.88
C THR A 72 4.00 8.21 -1.68
N ALA A 73 3.42 8.16 -2.89
CA ALA A 73 3.24 9.36 -3.70
C ALA A 73 2.34 10.41 -3.03
N ALA A 74 1.36 9.98 -2.22
CA ALA A 74 0.52 10.89 -1.45
C ALA A 74 1.32 11.57 -0.32
N ALA A 75 2.23 10.83 0.34
CA ALA A 75 3.13 11.39 1.34
C ALA A 75 4.03 12.47 0.74
N ASP A 76 4.68 12.18 -0.40
CA ASP A 76 5.56 13.11 -1.10
C ASP A 76 4.81 14.41 -1.50
N ARG A 77 3.57 14.27 -1.99
CA ARG A 77 2.73 15.41 -2.35
C ARG A 77 2.31 16.23 -1.13
N TYR A 78 2.04 15.58 -0.01
CA TYR A 78 1.70 16.25 1.23
C TYR A 78 2.87 17.11 1.71
N GLU A 79 4.08 16.53 1.77
CA GLU A 79 5.30 17.25 2.16
C GLU A 79 5.61 18.43 1.23
N ALA A 80 5.50 18.24 -0.08
CA ALA A 80 5.71 19.31 -1.05
C ALA A 80 4.69 20.46 -0.88
N ASN A 81 3.42 20.13 -0.60
CA ASN A 81 2.38 21.12 -0.37
C ASN A 81 2.62 21.91 0.94
N GLU A 82 3.02 21.23 2.02
CA GLU A 82 3.37 21.90 3.27
C GLU A 82 4.59 22.82 3.11
N ALA A 83 5.61 22.39 2.35
CA ALA A 83 6.77 23.21 2.05
C ALA A 83 6.43 24.45 1.22
N ASP A 84 5.61 24.32 0.17
CA ASP A 84 5.12 25.45 -0.64
C ASP A 84 4.23 26.39 0.21
N ALA A 85 3.36 25.86 1.05
CA ALA A 85 2.55 26.66 1.97
C ALA A 85 3.41 27.43 2.97
N ALA A 86 4.42 26.78 3.58
CA ALA A 86 5.35 27.43 4.49
C ALA A 86 6.17 28.52 3.78
N GLN A 87 6.62 28.27 2.55
CA GLN A 87 7.31 29.27 1.75
C GLN A 87 6.41 30.48 1.46
N ARG A 88 5.18 30.27 1.00
CA ARG A 88 4.21 31.36 0.76
C ARG A 88 3.90 32.12 2.03
N PHE A 89 3.77 31.43 3.16
CA PHE A 89 3.52 32.06 4.45
C PHE A 89 4.71 32.93 4.90
N SER A 90 5.95 32.46 4.71
CA SER A 90 7.16 33.22 5.04
C SER A 90 7.32 34.51 4.22
N GLN A 91 6.69 34.57 3.05
CA GLN A 91 6.68 35.74 2.17
C GLN A 91 5.58 36.74 2.54
N LEU A 92 4.66 36.39 3.44
CA LEU A 92 3.68 37.35 3.94
C LEU A 92 4.38 38.33 4.88
N SER A 93 4.33 39.63 4.54
CA SER A 93 4.71 40.67 5.50
C SER A 93 3.85 40.54 6.76
N PRO A 94 4.43 40.60 7.97
CA PRO A 94 3.66 40.55 9.20
C PRO A 94 2.63 41.69 9.20
N ARG A 95 1.34 41.34 9.21
CA ARG A 95 0.25 42.32 9.32
C ARG A 95 -0.09 42.54 10.80
N GLY A 96 0.43 43.62 11.37
CA GLY A 96 -0.09 44.24 12.61
C GLY A 96 0.80 44.08 13.86
N PRO A 97 0.71 45.02 14.82
CA PRO A 97 1.82 45.40 15.70
C PRO A 97 2.16 44.35 16.75
N VAL A 98 3.45 44.27 17.08
CA VAL A 98 3.89 43.83 18.41
C VAL A 98 3.28 44.81 19.40
N LEU A 99 2.25 44.38 20.13
CA LEU A 99 1.83 45.09 21.34
C LEU A 99 3.04 45.05 22.28
N THR A 100 3.52 46.25 22.58
CA THR A 100 4.63 46.54 23.50
C THR A 100 4.24 46.18 24.93
#